data_AF-A0A1M7U879-F1
#
_entry.id   AF-A0A1M7U879-F1
#
_cell.length_a   1.000
_cell.length_b   1.000
_cell.length_c   1.000
_cell.angle_alpha   90.00
_cell.angle_beta   90.00
_cell.angle_gamma   90.00
#
_symmetry.space_group_name_H-M   'P 1'
#
loop_
_entity.id
_entity.type
_entity.pdbx_description
1 polymer ?
#
loop_
_entity_poly.entity_id
_entity_poly.type
_entity_poly.pdbx_seq_one_letter_code
_entity_poly.pdbx_strand_id
1 'polypeptide(L)' 'MAGAPTCTSCNLERTLISIRPGRNRHDVRAYECPACHDVFRLVIQREPLVSDDLIDVVFDSPALKAGTR' A
#
# COMPACT_ATOMS: atom_id res chain seq x y z
N MET A 1 6.31 6.65 10.39
CA MET A 1 6.63 5.74 9.27
C MET A 1 7.34 4.52 9.83
N ALA A 2 6.76 3.32 9.72
CA ALA A 2 7.46 2.08 10.10
C ALA A 2 8.59 1.82 9.09
N GLY A 3 9.84 1.86 9.54
CA GLY A 3 11.03 1.60 8.72
C GLY A 3 11.13 0.15 8.26
N ALA A 4 12.04 -0.13 7.32
CA ALA A 4 12.28 -1.48 6.83
C ALA A 4 12.97 -2.34 7.91
N PRO A 5 12.60 -3.63 8.05
CA PRO A 5 13.18 -4.49 9.08
C PRO A 5 14.61 -4.91 8.72
N THR A 6 15.51 -4.91 9.71
CA THR A 6 16.92 -5.29 9.55
C THR A 6 17.09 -6.81 9.59
N CYS A 7 17.94 -7.37 8.71
CA CYS A 7 18.28 -8.79 8.70
C CYS A 7 19.09 -9.18 9.93
N THR A 8 18.64 -10.17 10.69
CA THR A 8 19.33 -10.63 11.91
C THR A 8 20.65 -11.33 11.62
N SER A 9 20.82 -11.91 10.43
CA SER A 9 22.07 -12.60 10.05
C SER A 9 23.11 -11.65 9.45
N CYS A 10 22.71 -10.76 8.53
CA CYS A 10 23.64 -9.88 7.82
C CYS A 10 23.73 -8.48 8.44
N ASN A 11 22.83 -8.14 9.36
CA ASN A 11 22.68 -6.81 9.96
C ASN A 11 22.48 -5.67 8.94
N LEU A 12 21.94 -6.02 7.77
CA LEU A 12 21.62 -5.10 6.68
C LEU A 12 20.13 -4.80 6.63
N GLU A 13 19.78 -3.60 6.17
CA GLU A 13 18.40 -3.23 5.92
C GLU A 13 17.80 -4.09 4.79
N ARG A 14 16.61 -4.65 5.01
CA ARG A 14 15.94 -5.45 3.97
C ARG A 14 15.18 -4.56 3.01
N THR A 15 15.12 -4.97 1.75
CA THR A 15 14.40 -4.27 0.69
C THR A 15 12.98 -4.82 0.56
N LEU A 16 11.98 -3.95 0.49
CA LEU A 16 10.60 -4.37 0.23
C LEU A 16 10.48 -4.88 -1.22
N ILE A 17 10.12 -6.15 -1.39
CA ILE A 17 10.00 -6.79 -2.72
C ILE A 17 8.54 -6.99 -3.16
N SER A 18 7.59 -7.06 -2.22
CA SER A 18 6.17 -7.11 -2.59
C SER A 18 5.25 -6.68 -1.45
N ILE A 19 4.09 -6.16 -1.83
CA ILE A 19 2.94 -5.94 -0.94
C ILE A 19 1.77 -6.71 -1.54
N ARG A 20 1.17 -7.62 -0.77
CA ARG A 20 -0.05 -8.32 -1.16
C ARG A 20 -1.19 -7.95 -0.22
N PRO A 21 -2.35 -7.54 -0.75
CA PRO A 21 -3.53 -7.41 0.09
C PRO A 21 -3.93 -8.81 0.60
N GLY A 22 -3.99 -8.95 1.91
CA GLY A 22 -4.51 -10.11 2.61
C GLY A 22 -6.01 -10.03 2.85
N ARG A 23 -6.58 -11.08 3.46
CA ARG A 23 -7.98 -11.06 3.92
C ARG A 23 -8.15 -10.16 5.14
N ASN A 24 -9.37 -9.72 5.40
CA ASN A 24 -9.74 -8.94 6.60
C ASN A 24 -8.96 -7.62 6.78
N ARG A 25 -8.71 -6.87 5.70
CA ARG A 25 -7.99 -5.59 5.73
C ARG A 25 -6.53 -5.71 6.21
N HIS A 26 -5.90 -6.87 6.10
CA HIS A 26 -4.47 -7.01 6.35
C HIS A 26 -3.68 -6.82 5.06
N ASP A 27 -2.50 -6.23 5.15
CA ASP A 27 -1.49 -6.25 4.11
C ASP A 27 -0.36 -7.19 4.52
N VAL A 28 0.10 -8.00 3.58
CA VAL A 28 1.30 -8.82 3.74
C VAL A 28 2.43 -8.15 2.96
N ARG A 29 3.42 -7.63 3.66
CA ARG A 29 4.63 -7.03 3.08
C ARG A 29 5.77 -8.04 3.13
N ALA A 30 6.39 -8.32 2.00
CA ALA A 30 7.56 -9.19 1.92
C ALA A 30 8.82 -8.35 1.70
N TYR A 31 9.82 -8.60 2.53
CA TYR A 31 11.12 -7.94 2.50
C TYR A 31 12.21 -8.98 2.23
N GLU A 32 13.17 -8.65 1.39
CA GLU A 32 14.31 -9.51 1.06
C GLU A 32 15.62 -8.87 1.52
N CYS A 33 16.52 -9.65 2.10
CA CYS A 33 17.87 -9.18 2.39
C CYS A 33 18.73 -9.22 1.12
N PRO A 34 19.42 -8.13 0.72
CA PRO A 34 20.23 -8.11 -0.49
C PRO A 34 21.50 -8.97 -0.43
N ALA A 35 21.93 -9.40 0.76
CA ALA A 35 23.15 -10.19 0.93
C ALA A 35 22.89 -11.71 0.97
N CYS A 36 21.86 -12.14 1.69
CA CYS A 36 21.56 -13.57 1.88
C CYS A 36 20.26 -14.02 1.19
N HIS A 37 19.52 -13.10 0.57
CA HIS A 37 18.21 -13.35 -0.06
C HIS A 37 17.17 -13.96 0.89
N ASP A 38 17.34 -13.78 2.20
CA ASP A 38 16.35 -14.19 3.20
C ASP A 38 15.08 -13.34 3.10
N VAL A 39 13.93 -14.01 3.11
CA VAL A 39 12.62 -13.37 2.92
C VAL A 39 11.86 -13.28 4.25
N PHE A 40 11.66 -12.05 4.71
CA PHE A 40 10.86 -11.74 5.89
C PHE A 40 9.46 -11.25 5.49
N ARG A 41 8.41 -11.79 6.10
CA ARG A 41 7.01 -11.41 5.83
C ARG A 41 6.41 -10.74 7.05
N LEU A 42 5.91 -9.52 6.85
CA LEU A 42 5.24 -8.74 7.88
C LEU A 42 3.76 -8.61 7.54
N VAL A 43 2.90 -9.00 8.47
CA VAL A 43 1.44 -8.81 8.37
C VAL A 43 1.08 -7.53 9.11
N ILE A 44 0.47 -6.59 8.40
CA ILE A 44 0.06 -5.29 8.93
C ILE A 44 -1.45 -5.19 8.82
N GLN A 45 -2.14 -4.93 9.91
CA GLN A 45 -3.56 -4.60 9.87
C GLN A 45 -3.72 -3.17 9.37
N ARG A 46 -4.53 -2.95 8.32
CA ARG A 46 -4.91 -1.59 7.92
C ARG A 46 -5.86 -1.04 8.96
N GLU A 47 -5.51 0.11 9.52
CA GLU A 47 -6.46 0.90 10.28
C GLU A 47 -7.61 1.31 9.35
N PRO A 48 -8.86 1.27 9.82
CA PRO A 48 -9.95 1.86 9.08
C PRO A 48 -9.61 3.34 8.84
N LEU A 49 -9.71 3.79 7.59
CA LEU A 49 -9.81 5.22 7.30
C LEU A 49 -11.06 5.68 8.05
N VAL A 50 -10.88 6.30 9.22
CA VAL A 50 -11.96 7.06 9.85
C VAL A 50 -12.12 8.26 8.93
N SER A 51 -13.10 8.16 8.04
CA SER A 51 -13.46 9.22 7.10
C SER A 51 -14.05 10.39 7.89
N ASP A 52 -13.20 11.32 8.31
CA ASP A 52 -13.49 12.74 8.47
C ASP A 52 -12.67 13.35 7.31
N ASP A 53 -13.16 13.41 6.08
CA ASP A 53 -14.21 14.26 5.59
C ASP A 53 -14.87 13.62 4.35
N LEU A 54 -16.20 13.69 4.28
CA LEU A 54 -16.96 13.46 3.04
C LEU A 54 -16.58 14.55 2.02
N ILE A 55 -15.54 14.32 1.23
CA ILE A 55 -15.32 15.11 0.01
C ILE A 55 -16.35 14.63 -1.01
N ASP A 56 -17.48 15.33 -1.05
CA ASP A 56 -18.48 15.24 -2.12
C ASP A 56 -17.80 15.69 -3.43
N VAL A 57 -17.20 14.76 -4.15
CA VAL A 57 -16.69 15.00 -5.50
C VAL A 57 -17.89 15.12 -6.43
N VAL A 58 -18.46 16.33 -6.48
CA VAL A 58 -19.37 16.73 -7.55
C VAL A 58 -18.57 16.71 -8.85
N PHE A 59 -18.69 15.62 -9.61
CA PHE A 59 -18.23 15.58 -10.99
C PHE A 59 -19.13 16.52 -11.80
N ASP A 60 -18.70 17.77 -11.99
CA ASP A 60 -19.26 18.64 -13.01
C ASP A 60 -18.98 17.99 -14.38
N SER A 61 -20.01 17.34 -14.92
CA SER A 61 -19.94 16.74 -16.24
C SER A 61 -20.01 17.87 -17.25
N PRO A 62 -18.98 18.09 -18.10
CA PRO A 62 -19.08 19.11 -19.12
C PRO A 62 -20.19 18.71 -20.10
N ALA A 63 -21.24 19.52 -20.14
CA ALA A 63 -22.34 19.36 -21.06
C ALA A 63 -21.82 19.39 -22.51
N LEU A 64 -21.63 18.20 -23.10
CA LEU A 64 -21.50 18.06 -24.53
C LEU A 64 -22.81 18.55 -25.16
N LYS A 65 -22.83 19.80 -25.62
CA LYS A 65 -23.86 20.28 -26.54
C LYS A 65 -23.69 19.55 -27.86
N ALA A 66 -24.36 18.41 -27.98
CA ALA A 66 -24.68 17.79 -29.25
C ALA A 66 -26.04 18.34 -29.71
N GLY A 67 -26.08 18.90 -30.92
CA GLY A 67 -27.33 19.19 -31.65
C GLY A 67 -27.26 20.50 -32.42
N THR A 68 -26.82 20.50 -33.69
CA THR A 68 -27.64 20.34 -34.91
C THR A 68 -28.66 21.45 -35.14
N ARG A 69 -28.42 22.36 -36.08
CA ARG A 69 -28.85 22.27 -37.49
C ARG A 69 -28.36 23.49 -38.27
#